data_AF-A0A920P1Z8-F1
#
_entry.id   AF-A0A920P1Z8-F1
#
_cell.length_a   1.000
_cell.length_b   1.000
_cell.length_c   1.000
_cell.angle_alpha   90.00
_cell.angle_beta   90.00
_cell.angle_gamma   90.00
#
_symmetry.space_group_name_H-M   'P 1'
#
loop_
_entity.id
_entity.type
_entity.pdbx_description
1 polymer ?
#
loop_
_entity_poly.entity_id
_entity_poly.type
_entity_poly.pdbx_seq_one_letter_code
_entity_poly.pdbx_strand_id
1 'polypeptide(L)'
;MTNSRMYVRAVDDRDGAFRKIGTEFDENIRAGFWSDDATTIYFNAGVTVTTQLHAMDVQTGQVRQLRTSEQLFRLAVTRTVV
;
A
#
# COMPACT_ATOMS: atom_id res chain seq x y z
N MET A 1 -7.91 16.26 -11.52
CA MET A 1 -7.90 14.89 -10.97
C MET A 1 -7.11 14.91 -9.69
N THR A 2 -7.61 14.31 -8.62
CA THR A 2 -6.90 14.23 -7.33
C THR A 2 -6.25 12.86 -7.21
N ASN A 3 -4.94 12.81 -6.95
CA ASN A 3 -4.23 11.55 -6.72
C ASN A 3 -4.61 10.99 -5.34
N SER A 4 -4.96 9.71 -5.29
CA SER A 4 -5.14 8.99 -4.04
C SER A 4 -3.81 8.89 -3.30
N ARG A 5 -3.83 9.15 -1.99
CA ARG A 5 -2.66 9.04 -1.11
C ARG A 5 -2.97 8.07 0.02
N MET A 6 -1.94 7.45 0.59
CA MET A 6 -2.08 6.56 1.74
C MET A 6 -1.81 7.29 3.04
N TYR A 7 -2.60 6.94 4.05
CA TYR A 7 -2.43 7.40 5.41
C TYR A 7 -2.57 6.23 6.37
N VAL A 8 -1.79 6.24 7.44
CA VAL A 8 -1.81 5.20 8.48
C VAL A 8 -1.93 5.81 9.86
N ARG A 9 -2.50 5.04 10.76
CA ARG A 9 -2.63 5.34 12.18
C ARG A 9 -2.64 4.02 12.93
N ALA A 10 -2.08 4.01 14.13
CA ALA A 10 -2.20 2.85 15.00
C ALA A 10 -3.67 2.59 15.36
N VAL A 11 -4.03 1.32 15.58
CA VAL A 11 -5.44 0.91 15.79
C VAL A 11 -5.93 1.29 17.19
N ASP A 12 -5.05 1.26 18.16
CA ASP A 12 -5.24 1.70 19.54
C ASP A 12 -5.33 3.22 19.68
N ASP A 13 -4.69 3.96 18.76
CA ASP A 13 -4.76 5.42 18.66
C ASP A 13 -6.06 5.88 17.95
N ARG A 14 -7.21 5.63 18.59
CA ARG A 14 -8.56 5.86 18.01
C ARG A 14 -8.82 7.31 17.61
N ASP A 15 -8.23 8.26 18.33
CA ASP A 15 -8.42 9.71 18.14
C ASP A 15 -7.20 10.41 17.54
N GLY A 16 -6.10 9.67 17.32
CA GLY A 16 -4.90 10.23 16.73
C GLY A 16 -5.07 10.66 15.28
N ALA A 17 -4.14 11.49 14.83
CA ALA A 17 -4.10 11.94 13.46
C ALA A 17 -3.58 10.82 12.54
N PHE A 18 -4.17 10.74 11.36
CA PHE A 18 -3.64 9.94 10.27
C PHE A 18 -2.35 10.56 9.74
N ARG A 19 -1.28 9.77 9.68
CA ARG A 19 0.00 10.18 9.10
C ARG A 19 0.07 9.75 7.65
N LYS A 20 0.41 10.69 6.76
CA LYS A 20 0.69 10.39 5.36
C LYS A 20 1.95 9.54 5.23
N ILE A 21 1.92 8.51 4.39
CA ILE A 21 3.07 7.66 4.05
C ILE A 21 3.28 7.60 2.54
N GLY A 22 4.49 7.23 2.10
CA GLY A 22 4.83 7.24 0.68
C GLY A 22 4.85 8.65 0.09
N THR A 23 5.36 9.64 0.83
CA THR A 23 5.36 11.05 0.38
C THR A 23 6.09 11.27 -0.93
N GLU A 24 7.13 10.47 -1.18
CA GLU A 24 7.95 10.52 -2.39
C GLU A 24 7.31 9.77 -3.57
N PHE A 25 6.20 9.06 -3.36
CA PHE A 25 5.51 8.33 -4.42
C PHE A 25 4.39 9.18 -5.00
N ASP A 26 4.58 9.65 -6.24
CA ASP A 26 3.68 10.66 -6.82
C ASP A 26 2.45 10.09 -7.56
N GLU A 27 2.50 8.80 -7.92
CA GLU A 27 1.47 8.17 -8.74
C GLU A 27 0.16 7.87 -7.99
N ASN A 28 -0.91 7.62 -8.74
CA ASN A 28 -2.23 7.37 -8.18
C ASN A 28 -2.36 5.93 -7.61
N ILE A 29 -2.50 5.84 -6.29
CA ILE A 29 -2.69 4.59 -5.56
C ILE A 29 -4.13 4.09 -5.74
N ARG A 30 -4.33 2.82 -6.11
CA ARG A 30 -5.67 2.27 -6.35
C ARG A 30 -6.13 1.25 -5.30
N ALA A 31 -5.39 0.17 -5.12
CA ALA A 31 -5.76 -0.94 -4.24
C ALA A 31 -4.54 -1.40 -3.46
N GLY A 32 -4.71 -1.78 -2.19
CA GLY A 32 -3.62 -2.34 -1.40
C GLY A 32 -4.04 -3.26 -0.27
N PHE A 33 -3.09 -4.05 0.21
CA PHE A 33 -3.26 -5.01 1.30
C PHE A 33 -2.02 -5.01 2.20
N TRP A 34 -2.23 -5.29 3.49
CA TRP A 34 -1.17 -5.37 4.49
C TRP A 34 -0.46 -6.72 4.43
N SER A 35 0.83 -6.74 4.76
CA SER A 35 1.52 -7.94 5.20
C SER A 35 1.01 -8.38 6.58
N ASP A 36 1.19 -9.66 6.90
CA ASP A 36 0.70 -10.26 8.14
C ASP A 36 1.31 -9.62 9.41
N ASP A 37 2.55 -9.15 9.30
CA ASP A 37 3.30 -8.47 10.36
C ASP A 37 3.03 -6.95 10.42
N ALA A 38 2.15 -6.43 9.55
CA ALA A 38 1.82 -5.02 9.40
C ALA A 38 3.01 -4.09 9.07
N THR A 39 4.15 -4.62 8.60
CA THR A 39 5.32 -3.80 8.25
C THR A 39 5.26 -3.25 6.82
N THR A 40 4.51 -3.92 5.93
CA THR A 40 4.46 -3.63 4.50
C THR A 40 3.02 -3.48 4.01
N ILE A 41 2.78 -2.48 3.16
CA ILE A 41 1.55 -2.39 2.35
C ILE A 41 1.92 -2.65 0.89
N TYR A 42 1.29 -3.65 0.30
CA TYR A 42 1.39 -3.91 -1.13
C TYR A 42 0.28 -3.18 -1.86
N PHE A 43 0.56 -2.54 -2.99
CA PHE A 43 -0.45 -1.79 -3.71
C PHE A 43 -0.21 -1.67 -5.21
N ASN A 44 -1.30 -1.44 -5.93
CA ASN A 44 -1.28 -1.20 -7.37
C ASN A 44 -1.32 0.30 -7.65
N ALA A 45 -0.44 0.74 -8.55
CA ALA A 45 -0.44 2.10 -9.10
C ALA A 45 -0.35 2.03 -10.63
N GLY A 46 -0.99 2.99 -11.29
CA GLY A 46 -0.80 3.19 -12.72
C GLY A 46 0.52 3.91 -12.93
N VAL A 47 1.42 3.34 -13.72
CA VAL A 47 2.66 3.99 -14.14
C VAL A 47 2.70 3.89 -15.66
N THR A 48 2.70 5.03 -16.33
CA THR A 48 2.55 5.11 -17.80
C THR A 48 1.23 4.45 -18.27
N VAL A 49 1.29 3.31 -18.95
CA VAL A 49 0.13 2.57 -19.49
C VAL A 49 -0.12 1.24 -18.77
N THR A 50 0.69 0.90 -17.76
CA THR A 50 0.55 -0.38 -17.04
C THR A 50 0.12 -0.18 -15.60
N THR A 51 -0.53 -1.19 -15.05
CA THR A 51 -0.77 -1.28 -13.61
C THR A 51 0.35 -2.11 -13.00
N GLN A 52 1.10 -1.51 -12.07
CA GLN A 52 2.30 -2.08 -11.50
C GLN A 52 2.14 -2.31 -10.00
N LEU A 53 2.74 -3.39 -9.49
CA LEU A 53 2.71 -3.75 -8.09
C LEU A 53 3.90 -3.12 -7.35
N HIS A 54 3.61 -2.50 -6.22
CA HIS A 54 4.58 -1.85 -5.35
C HIS A 54 4.46 -2.39 -3.92
N ALA A 55 5.54 -2.26 -3.17
CA ALA A 55 5.57 -2.46 -1.72
C ALA A 55 5.97 -1.16 -1.04
N MET A 56 5.25 -0.79 0.00
CA MET A 56 5.53 0.35 0.86
C MET A 56 5.89 -0.14 2.25
N ASP A 57 7.05 0.27 2.75
CA ASP A 57 7.40 0.11 4.15
C ASP A 57 6.62 1.12 5.00
N VAL A 58 5.92 0.64 6.03
CA VAL A 58 4.96 1.46 6.81
C VAL A 58 5.68 2.44 7.76
N GLN A 59 6.87 2.05 8.23
CA GLN A 59 7.66 2.84 9.16
C GLN A 59 8.32 4.02 8.45
N THR A 60 9.02 3.73 7.36
CA THR A 60 9.83 4.69 6.59
C THR A 60 9.04 5.36 5.47
N GLY A 61 7.95 4.75 5.00
CA GLY A 61 7.21 5.21 3.83
C GLY A 61 7.94 4.97 2.50
N GLN A 62 9.07 4.24 2.50
CA GLN A 62 9.79 3.95 1.26
C GLN A 62 8.95 3.04 0.36
N VAL A 63 8.85 3.42 -0.91
CA VAL A 63 8.16 2.64 -1.93
C VAL A 63 9.19 1.99 -2.84
N ARG A 64 9.04 0.69 -3.06
CA ARG A 64 9.78 -0.05 -4.08
C ARG A 64 8.82 -0.73 -5.04
N GLN A 65 9.14 -0.66 -6.32
CA GLN A 65 8.42 -1.40 -7.33
C GLN A 65 8.78 -2.90 -7.25
N LEU A 66 7.77 -3.77 -7.30
CA LEU A 66 7.96 -5.21 -7.31
C LEU A 66 7.95 -5.79 -8.72
N ARG A 67 7.00 -5.33 -9.56
CA ARG A 67 6.75 -5.89 -10.91
C ARG A 67 6.12 -4.86 -11.84
N THR A 68 6.27 -5.08 -13.16
CA THR A 68 5.81 -4.20 -14.24
C THR A 68 4.52 -4.64 -14.95
N SER A 69 4.00 -5.86 -14.72
CA SER A 69 2.96 -6.46 -15.59
C SER A 69 1.76 -7.12 -14.87
N GLU A 70 0.65 -7.10 -15.61
CA GLU A 70 -0.77 -7.44 -15.38
C GLU A 70 -1.09 -8.88 -14.92
N GLN A 71 -0.29 -9.49 -14.05
CA GLN A 71 -0.68 -10.73 -13.39
C GLN A 71 -1.40 -10.41 -12.08
N LEU A 72 -2.70 -10.71 -12.03
CA LEU A 72 -3.53 -10.59 -10.84
C LEU A 72 -2.92 -11.44 -9.71
N PHE A 73 -2.30 -10.78 -8.74
CA PHE A 73 -1.83 -11.45 -7.54
C PHE A 73 -3.04 -11.69 -6.63
N ARG A 74 -3.55 -12.92 -6.62
CA ARG A 74 -4.54 -13.36 -5.63
C ARG A 74 -3.78 -13.89 -4.41
N LEU A 75 -3.25 -13.00 -3.58
CA LEU A 75 -2.81 -13.41 -2.24
C LEU A 75 -4.05 -13.53 -1.36
N ALA A 76 -4.56 -14.74 -1.23
CA ALA A 76 -5.56 -15.05 -0.21
C ALA A 76 -4.82 -15.17 1.13
N VAL A 77 -4.69 -14.05 1.85
CA VAL A 77 -4.31 -14.10 3.26
C VAL A 77 -5.56 -14.52 4.03
N THR A 78 -5.73 -15.83 4.22
CA THR A 78 -6.79 -16.39 5.05
C THR A 78 -6.43 -16.20 6.52
N ARG A 79 -7.06 -15.22 7.18
CA ARG A 79 -7.01 -15.09 8.63
C ARG A 79 -7.95 -16.12 9.25
N THR A 80 -7.42 -17.26 9.70
CA THR A 80 -8.12 -18.11 10.67
C THR A 80 -8.01 -17.43 12.03
N VAL A 81 -9.09 -16.80 12.47
CA VAL A 81 -9.25 -16.41 13.87
C VAL A 81 -9.80 -17.64 14.59
N VAL A 82 -9.04 -18.19 15.54
CA VAL A 82 -9.52 -19.17 16.53
C VAL A 82 -10.03 -18.41 17.74
#